data_AF-A0A8H7NL05-F1
#
_entry.id   AF-A0A8H7NL05-F1
#
_cell.length_a   1.000
_cell.length_b   1.000
_cell.length_c   1.000
_cell.angle_alpha   90.00
_cell.angle_beta   90.00
_cell.angle_gamma   90.00
#
_symmetry.space_group_name_H-M   'P 1'
#
loop_
_entity.id
_entity.type
_entity.pdbx_description
1 polymer ?
#
loop_
_entity_poly.entity_id
_entity_poly.type
_entity_poly.pdbx_seq_one_letter_code
_entity_poly.pdbx_strand_id
1 'polypeptide(L)'
;MGSFGWSRGSSLLLALAICLLVLPGRAAAFGAGNIPSIAQVEGHNWRHGDIEDMLATIAFLHGKKWSSMNIKRVYFGNFLRDYSQALDLGTLKSVNAETIRILVWVLSFMAFGYATEEFEVTSERLGVYRAEEHIDNPLDMEKEWTPEHSTPASVGL
;
A
#
# COMPACT_ATOMS: atom_id res chain seq x y z
N MET A 1 3.52 -50.28 -22.42
CA MET A 1 2.54 -49.27 -21.98
C MET A 1 2.74 -49.10 -20.48
N GLY A 2 3.46 -48.06 -20.05
CA GLY A 2 3.77 -47.86 -18.64
C GLY A 2 2.59 -47.25 -17.90
N SER A 3 1.99 -47.97 -16.96
CA SER A 3 0.97 -47.45 -16.07
C SER A 3 1.60 -46.45 -15.10
N PHE A 4 1.28 -45.17 -15.26
CA PHE A 4 1.66 -44.12 -14.32
C PHE A 4 0.83 -44.32 -13.04
N GLY A 5 1.36 -45.07 -12.07
CA GLY A 5 0.70 -45.32 -10.79
C GLY A 5 0.75 -44.05 -9.94
N TRP A 6 -0.40 -43.41 -9.74
CA TRP A 6 -0.51 -42.24 -8.87
C TRP A 6 -0.11 -42.64 -7.44
N SER A 7 0.94 -42.03 -6.89
CA SER A 7 1.34 -42.31 -5.51
C SER A 7 0.29 -41.75 -4.55
N ARG A 8 0.13 -42.37 -3.37
CA ARG A 8 -0.78 -41.84 -2.32
C ARG A 8 -0.43 -40.40 -1.94
N GLY A 9 0.86 -40.06 -1.93
CA GLY A 9 1.34 -38.70 -1.70
C GLY A 9 0.91 -37.72 -2.78
N SER A 10 1.05 -38.10 -4.05
CA SER A 10 0.59 -37.28 -5.18
C SER A 10 -0.94 -37.10 -5.20
N SER A 11 -1.70 -38.08 -4.70
CA SER A 11 -3.16 -37.98 -4.57
C SER A 11 -3.56 -37.04 -3.43
N LEU A 12 -2.84 -37.11 -2.30
CA LEU A 12 -3.03 -36.21 -1.15
C LEU A 12 -2.68 -34.76 -1.50
N LEU A 13 -1.60 -34.53 -2.24
CA LEU A 13 -1.23 -33.19 -2.72
C LEU A 13 -2.28 -32.61 -3.67
N LEU A 14 -2.82 -33.42 -4.58
CA LEU A 14 -3.90 -32.98 -5.46
C LEU A 14 -5.18 -32.65 -4.67
N ALA A 15 -5.56 -33.51 -3.72
CA ALA A 15 -6.71 -33.27 -2.86
C ALA A 15 -6.53 -31.98 -2.03
N LEU A 16 -5.34 -31.76 -1.48
CA LEU A 16 -5.01 -30.53 -0.75
C LEU A 16 -5.09 -29.30 -1.66
N ALA A 17 -4.56 -29.37 -2.88
CA ALA A 17 -4.64 -28.28 -3.85
C ALA A 17 -6.09 -27.94 -4.23
N ILE A 18 -6.92 -28.96 -4.44
CA ILE A 18 -8.36 -28.79 -4.73
C ILE A 18 -9.07 -28.17 -3.51
N CYS A 19 -8.78 -28.64 -2.30
CA CYS A 19 -9.33 -28.06 -1.07
C CYS A 19 -8.93 -26.58 -0.94
N LEU A 20 -7.66 -26.21 -1.17
CA LEU A 20 -7.21 -24.82 -1.12
C LEU A 20 -7.85 -23.93 -2.18
N LEU A 21 -8.26 -24.49 -3.32
CA LEU A 21 -8.97 -23.76 -4.39
C LEU A 21 -10.46 -23.58 -4.09
N VAL A 22 -11.11 -24.56 -3.46
CA VAL A 22 -12.58 -24.62 -3.32
C VAL A 22 -13.06 -24.12 -1.96
N LEU A 23 -12.25 -24.26 -0.91
CA LEU A 23 -12.63 -23.87 0.45
C LEU A 23 -12.58 -22.36 0.78
N PRO A 24 -11.80 -21.47 0.11
CA PRO A 24 -11.88 -20.06 0.46
C PRO A 24 -13.27 -19.52 0.10
N GLY A 25 -14.02 -19.07 1.13
CA GLY A 25 -15.30 -18.41 0.97
C GLY A 25 -15.17 -17.03 0.30
N ARG A 26 -16.31 -16.35 0.11
CA ARG A 26 -16.32 -14.95 -0.37
C ARG A 26 -15.68 -14.05 0.69
N ALA A 27 -14.41 -13.70 0.51
CA ALA A 27 -13.77 -12.68 1.32
C ALA A 27 -14.32 -11.30 0.92
N ALA A 28 -14.89 -10.57 1.88
CA ALA A 28 -15.12 -9.14 1.75
C ALA A 28 -13.76 -8.43 1.89
N ALA A 29 -12.91 -8.57 0.87
CA ALA A 29 -11.61 -7.95 0.85
C ALA A 29 -11.72 -6.58 0.17
N PHE A 30 -11.15 -5.57 0.81
CA PHE A 30 -10.85 -4.30 0.17
C PHE A 30 -9.88 -4.60 -0.99
N GLY A 31 -10.35 -4.38 -2.23
CA GLY A 31 -9.52 -4.52 -3.42
C GLY A 31 -8.74 -3.24 -3.71
N ALA A 32 -7.64 -3.35 -4.45
CA ALA A 32 -6.98 -2.19 -5.07
C ALA A 32 -7.72 -1.74 -6.34
N GLY A 33 -7.52 -0.49 -6.74
CA GLY A 33 -8.18 0.11 -7.91
C GLY A 33 -9.64 0.49 -7.65
N ASN A 34 -10.43 0.63 -8.72
CA ASN A 34 -11.82 1.05 -8.66
C ASN A 34 -12.78 -0.11 -8.94
N ILE A 35 -14.01 -0.02 -8.44
CA ILE A 35 -15.10 -0.89 -8.88
C ILE A 35 -15.56 -0.41 -10.27
N PRO A 36 -15.72 -1.31 -11.26
CA PRO A 36 -16.22 -0.90 -12.58
C PRO A 36 -17.60 -0.24 -12.48
N SER A 37 -17.84 0.82 -13.24
CA SER A 37 -19.08 1.61 -13.16
C SER A 37 -20.37 0.90 -13.60
N ILE A 38 -20.23 -0.30 -14.15
CA ILE A 38 -21.34 -1.18 -14.51
C ILE A 38 -21.67 -2.19 -13.42
N ALA A 39 -20.85 -2.26 -12.37
CA ALA A 39 -21.01 -3.25 -11.31
C ALA A 39 -22.13 -2.80 -10.35
N GLN A 40 -23.04 -3.73 -10.04
CA GLN A 40 -24.16 -3.51 -9.09
C GLN A 40 -23.69 -3.12 -7.68
N VAL A 41 -22.39 -3.28 -7.39
CA VAL A 41 -21.77 -2.96 -6.09
C VAL A 41 -21.07 -1.60 -6.09
N GLU A 42 -21.02 -0.88 -7.21
CA GLU A 42 -20.48 0.49 -7.27
C GLU A 42 -21.29 1.41 -6.34
N GLY A 43 -20.60 2.22 -5.56
CA GLY A 43 -21.23 3.15 -4.60
C GLY A 43 -21.75 2.50 -3.32
N HIS A 44 -21.85 1.17 -3.25
CA HIS A 44 -22.23 0.41 -2.05
C HIS A 44 -21.03 -0.25 -1.36
N ASN A 45 -20.11 -0.78 -2.18
CA ASN A 45 -18.80 -1.26 -1.73
C ASN A 45 -17.74 -0.29 -2.22
N TRP A 46 -16.59 -0.27 -1.53
CA TRP A 46 -15.46 0.58 -1.90
C TRP A 46 -14.17 -0.22 -1.95
N ARG A 47 -13.42 -0.05 -3.03
CA ARG A 47 -12.00 -0.38 -3.15
C ARG A 47 -11.16 0.84 -2.84
N HIS A 48 -9.84 0.64 -2.71
CA HIS A 48 -8.94 1.74 -2.32
C HIS A 48 -9.15 2.97 -3.21
N GLY A 49 -9.15 2.80 -4.54
CA GLY A 49 -9.34 3.92 -5.49
C GLY A 49 -10.74 4.57 -5.47
N ASP A 50 -11.77 3.85 -5.03
CA ASP A 50 -13.13 4.41 -4.92
C ASP A 50 -13.22 5.42 -3.75
N ILE A 51 -12.33 5.32 -2.77
CA ILE A 51 -12.27 6.25 -1.63
C ILE A 51 -11.79 7.62 -2.10
N GLU A 52 -10.76 7.70 -2.94
CA GLU A 52 -10.31 8.99 -3.46
C GLU A 52 -11.31 9.61 -4.43
N ASP A 53 -12.12 8.81 -5.13
CA ASP A 53 -13.20 9.34 -5.98
C ASP A 53 -14.25 10.14 -5.19
N MET A 54 -14.42 9.87 -3.88
CA MET A 54 -15.26 10.72 -3.02
C MET A 54 -14.78 12.17 -2.98
N LEU A 55 -13.49 12.46 -3.17
CA LEU A 55 -12.97 13.83 -3.23
C LEU A 55 -13.61 14.64 -4.37
N ALA A 56 -14.01 13.98 -5.47
CA ALA A 56 -14.75 14.64 -6.55
C ALA A 56 -16.13 15.15 -6.10
N THR A 57 -16.69 14.55 -5.05
CA THR A 57 -18.07 14.78 -4.60
C THR A 57 -18.15 15.68 -3.36
N ILE A 58 -17.21 15.53 -2.41
CA ILE A 58 -17.30 16.19 -1.09
C ILE A 58 -16.38 17.40 -0.96
N ALA A 59 -15.33 17.50 -1.78
CA ALA A 59 -14.32 18.54 -1.65
C ALA A 59 -14.33 19.49 -2.85
N PHE A 60 -14.15 20.79 -2.57
CA PHE A 60 -13.94 21.80 -3.60
C PHE A 60 -12.62 22.50 -3.33
N LEU A 61 -11.75 22.53 -4.34
CA LEU A 61 -10.47 23.22 -4.26
C LEU A 61 -10.67 24.61 -4.88
N HIS A 62 -10.70 25.64 -4.04
CA HIS A 62 -11.00 27.03 -4.45
C HIS A 62 -12.31 27.17 -5.24
N GLY A 63 -13.37 26.47 -4.80
CA GLY A 63 -14.68 26.48 -5.47
C GLY A 63 -14.75 25.67 -6.77
N LYS A 64 -13.68 24.98 -7.17
CA LYS A 64 -13.67 24.07 -8.32
C LYS A 64 -13.72 22.61 -7.87
N LYS A 65 -14.44 21.79 -8.63
CA LYS A 65 -14.45 20.34 -8.44
C LYS A 65 -13.04 19.78 -8.60
N TRP A 66 -12.73 18.73 -7.86
CA TRP A 66 -11.48 18.03 -8.01
C TRP A 66 -11.41 17.37 -9.39
N SER A 67 -10.27 17.51 -10.06
CA SER A 67 -9.99 16.80 -11.31
C SER A 67 -9.52 15.38 -11.00
N SER A 68 -9.72 14.47 -11.96
CA SER A 68 -9.20 13.09 -11.85
C SER A 68 -7.68 13.05 -11.60
N MET A 69 -6.93 14.04 -12.10
CA MET A 69 -5.50 14.13 -11.84
C MET A 69 -5.18 14.51 -10.39
N ASN A 70 -5.94 15.43 -9.78
CA ASN A 70 -5.75 15.78 -8.37
C ASN A 70 -6.08 14.62 -7.43
N ILE A 71 -7.12 13.85 -7.78
CA ILE A 71 -7.51 12.63 -7.08
C ILE A 71 -6.38 11.59 -7.18
N LYS A 72 -5.86 11.37 -8.39
CA LYS A 72 -4.74 10.46 -8.63
C LYS A 72 -3.47 10.85 -7.86
N ARG A 73 -3.19 12.14 -7.69
CA ARG A 73 -2.07 12.64 -6.85
C ARG A 73 -2.23 12.28 -5.37
N VAL A 74 -3.44 12.45 -4.84
CA VAL A 74 -3.73 12.03 -3.45
C VAL A 74 -3.61 10.52 -3.31
N TYR A 75 -4.14 9.78 -4.28
CA TYR A 75 -4.03 8.31 -4.30
C TYR A 75 -2.56 7.86 -4.35
N PHE A 76 -1.71 8.54 -5.12
CA PHE A 76 -0.28 8.24 -5.16
C PHE A 76 0.42 8.49 -3.81
N GLY A 77 0.06 9.55 -3.09
CA GLY A 77 0.54 9.79 -1.73
C GLY A 77 0.13 8.67 -0.76
N ASN A 78 -1.14 8.26 -0.80
CA ASN A 78 -1.64 7.13 0.00
C ASN A 78 -0.93 5.81 -0.36
N PHE A 79 -0.75 5.56 -1.67
CA PHE A 79 -0.01 4.41 -2.17
C PHE A 79 1.41 4.37 -1.61
N LEU A 80 2.16 5.47 -1.69
CA LEU A 80 3.52 5.54 -1.15
C LEU A 80 3.56 5.31 0.36
N ARG A 81 2.60 5.87 1.12
CA ARG A 81 2.47 5.64 2.57
C ARG A 81 2.25 4.17 2.90
N ASP A 82 1.42 3.47 2.14
CA ASP A 82 1.11 2.08 2.41
C ASP A 82 2.31 1.17 2.08
N TYR A 83 3.03 1.46 0.98
CA TYR A 83 4.22 0.69 0.60
C TYR A 83 5.48 1.06 1.38
N SER A 84 5.57 2.26 1.96
CA SER A 84 6.69 2.62 2.83
C SER A 84 6.76 1.72 4.07
N GLN A 85 5.65 1.12 4.48
CA GLN A 85 5.61 0.09 5.53
C GLN A 85 6.47 -1.12 5.21
N ALA A 86 6.67 -1.44 3.93
CA ALA A 86 7.56 -2.53 3.52
C ALA A 86 9.06 -2.18 3.69
N LEU A 87 9.39 -0.90 3.89
CA LEU A 87 10.76 -0.44 4.17
C LEU A 87 11.01 -0.35 5.68
N ASP A 88 10.58 -1.36 6.43
CA ASP A 88 10.81 -1.49 7.87
C ASP A 88 12.20 -2.07 8.22
N LEU A 89 12.66 -1.81 9.45
CA LEU A 89 13.96 -2.25 9.97
C LEU A 89 14.15 -3.78 9.97
N GLY A 90 13.08 -4.55 10.04
CA GLY A 90 13.11 -6.02 9.97
C GLY A 90 13.28 -6.51 8.53
N THR A 91 12.53 -5.96 7.60
CA THR A 91 12.59 -6.28 6.17
C THR A 91 13.96 -5.88 5.61
N LEU A 92 14.47 -4.71 5.98
CA LEU A 92 15.78 -4.20 5.54
C LEU A 92 16.99 -5.03 6.01
N LYS A 93 16.82 -5.88 7.04
CA LYS A 93 17.88 -6.84 7.44
C LYS A 93 18.07 -7.98 6.44
N SER A 94 17.03 -8.28 5.66
CA SER A 94 17.02 -9.41 4.72
C SER A 94 16.99 -8.98 3.25
N VAL A 95 16.48 -7.78 2.96
CA VAL A 95 16.34 -7.26 1.58
C VAL A 95 16.86 -5.83 1.50
N ASN A 96 17.59 -5.50 0.44
CA ASN A 96 18.05 -4.14 0.18
C ASN A 96 16.85 -3.21 -0.10
N ALA A 97 16.82 -2.03 0.53
CA ALA A 97 15.82 -0.98 0.31
C ALA A 97 15.62 -0.66 -1.18
N GLU A 98 16.70 -0.63 -1.95
CA GLU A 98 16.66 -0.32 -3.37
C GLU A 98 15.92 -1.39 -4.18
N THR A 99 16.03 -2.66 -3.78
CA THR A 99 15.28 -3.76 -4.41
C THR A 99 13.78 -3.62 -4.16
N ILE A 100 13.39 -3.27 -2.94
CA ILE A 100 11.99 -3.02 -2.58
C ILE A 100 11.47 -1.81 -3.36
N ARG A 101 12.26 -0.73 -3.46
CA ARG A 101 11.91 0.46 -4.26
C ARG A 101 11.63 0.11 -5.72
N ILE A 102 12.45 -0.74 -6.35
CA ILE A 102 12.22 -1.19 -7.72
C ILE A 102 10.89 -1.94 -7.83
N LEU A 103 10.57 -2.83 -6.89
CA LEU A 103 9.29 -3.54 -6.88
C LEU A 103 8.11 -2.56 -6.76
N VAL A 104 8.19 -1.61 -5.83
CA VAL A 104 7.16 -0.57 -5.67
C VAL A 104 7.06 0.32 -6.91
N TRP A 105 8.16 0.58 -7.60
CA TRP A 105 8.16 1.35 -8.85
C TRP A 105 7.43 0.61 -9.98
N VAL A 106 7.60 -0.71 -10.09
CA VAL A 106 6.82 -1.55 -11.03
C VAL A 106 5.33 -1.52 -10.68
N LEU A 107 4.99 -1.63 -9.40
CA LEU A 107 3.59 -1.56 -8.94
C LEU A 107 2.97 -0.18 -9.20
N SER A 108 3.74 0.90 -8.97
CA SER A 108 3.33 2.27 -9.29
C SER A 108 3.05 2.40 -10.79
N PHE A 109 3.92 1.83 -11.64
CA PHE A 109 3.71 1.85 -13.09
C PHE A 109 2.37 1.20 -13.49
N MET A 110 2.03 0.07 -12.87
CA MET A 110 0.77 -0.64 -13.13
C MET A 110 -0.47 0.15 -12.68
N ALA A 111 -0.35 0.93 -11.61
CA ALA A 111 -1.47 1.69 -11.03
C ALA A 111 -1.64 3.09 -11.66
N PHE A 112 -0.55 3.77 -11.99
CA PHE A 112 -0.56 5.19 -12.35
C PHE A 112 -0.19 5.47 -13.81
N GLY A 113 0.41 4.50 -14.53
CA GLY A 113 0.94 4.66 -15.88
C GLY A 113 2.45 4.93 -15.85
N TYR A 114 2.99 5.71 -16.80
CA TYR A 114 4.42 6.06 -16.79
C TYR A 114 4.82 6.62 -15.41
N ALA A 115 5.65 5.87 -14.69
CA ALA A 115 6.09 6.20 -13.32
C ALA A 115 7.23 7.23 -13.35
N THR A 116 7.01 8.31 -14.10
CA THR A 116 7.94 9.41 -14.33
C THR A 116 7.41 10.68 -13.66
N GLU A 117 8.31 11.58 -13.27
CA GLU A 117 7.98 12.90 -12.70
C GLU A 117 7.06 12.83 -11.47
N GLU A 118 5.77 13.13 -11.63
CA GLU A 118 4.82 13.25 -10.51
C GLU A 118 4.47 11.90 -9.87
N PHE A 119 4.61 10.79 -10.60
CA PHE A 119 4.34 9.42 -10.11
C PHE A 119 5.62 8.57 -9.94
N GLU A 120 6.79 9.22 -9.98
CA GLU A 120 8.05 8.55 -9.74
C GLU A 120 8.23 8.18 -8.26
N VAL A 121 8.62 6.92 -8.03
CA VAL A 121 8.93 6.38 -6.70
C VAL A 121 10.41 6.57 -6.42
N THR A 122 10.74 7.63 -5.70
CA THR A 122 12.11 7.92 -5.26
C THR A 122 12.34 7.41 -3.84
N SER A 123 13.60 7.27 -3.43
CA SER A 123 13.96 6.90 -2.04
C SER A 123 13.43 7.91 -1.03
N GLU A 124 13.41 9.20 -1.38
CA GLU A 124 12.88 10.27 -0.54
C GLU A 124 11.36 10.20 -0.40
N ARG A 125 10.63 9.92 -1.50
CA ARG A 125 9.17 9.86 -1.51
C ARG A 125 8.59 8.60 -0.88
N LEU A 126 9.24 7.45 -1.12
CA LEU A 126 8.87 6.20 -0.47
C LEU A 126 9.34 6.20 1.00
N GLY A 127 10.36 7.02 1.33
CA GLY A 127 10.93 7.11 2.66
C GLY A 127 11.60 5.81 3.10
N VAL A 128 12.19 5.80 4.29
CA VAL A 128 12.45 4.57 5.05
C VAL A 128 11.53 4.63 6.25
N TYR A 129 10.85 3.53 6.57
CA TYR A 129 10.05 3.45 7.78
C TYR A 129 10.96 3.64 8.98
N ARG A 130 10.90 4.81 9.61
CA ARG A 130 11.63 5.11 10.84
C ARG A 130 10.73 4.72 11.98
N ALA A 131 11.08 3.62 12.66
CA ALA A 131 10.31 3.13 13.81
C ALA A 131 10.07 4.24 14.87
N GLU A 132 10.97 5.22 14.95
CA GLU A 132 10.94 6.40 15.82
C GLU A 132 9.92 7.49 15.42
N GLU A 133 9.30 7.40 14.25
CA GLU A 133 8.35 8.41 13.73
C GLU A 133 6.91 7.86 13.73
N HIS A 134 6.67 6.68 14.32
CA HIS A 134 5.35 6.06 14.39
C HIS A 134 4.63 6.39 15.69
N ILE A 135 3.37 6.85 15.56
CA ILE A 135 2.46 7.17 16.68
C ILE A 135 2.26 5.99 17.65
N ASP A 136 2.42 4.76 17.18
CA ASP A 136 2.23 3.53 17.96
C ASP A 136 3.54 2.94 18.53
N ASN A 137 4.67 3.65 18.44
CA ASN A 137 5.92 3.17 18.99
C ASN A 137 5.97 3.41 20.52
N PRO A 138 5.96 2.33 21.34
CA PRO A 138 5.98 2.46 22.79
C PRO A 138 7.28 3.10 23.32
N LEU A 139 8.35 3.14 22.52
CA LEU A 139 9.63 3.75 22.90
C LEU A 139 9.63 5.29 22.85
N ASP A 140 8.72 5.91 22.11
CA ASP A 140 8.70 7.37 21.95
C ASP A 140 8.03 8.04 23.16
N MET A 141 7.05 7.36 23.77
CA MET A 141 6.46 7.80 25.04
C MET A 141 7.44 7.78 26.21
N GLU A 142 8.50 6.96 26.15
CA GLU A 142 9.49 6.87 27.22
C GLU A 142 10.58 7.95 27.11
N LYS A 143 10.78 8.54 25.93
CA LYS A 143 11.83 9.55 25.68
C LYS A 143 11.38 11.01 25.88
N GLU A 144 10.08 11.28 25.98
CA GLU A 144 9.54 12.65 25.92
C GLU A 144 9.35 13.36 27.27
N TRP A 145 9.82 12.82 28.39
CA TRP A 145 9.88 13.58 29.64
C TRP A 145 11.28 13.57 30.27
N THR A 146 12.15 14.43 29.73
CA THR A 146 13.27 14.99 30.49
C THR A 146 13.22 16.52 30.41
N PRO A 147 13.33 17.26 31.53
CA PRO A 147 13.09 18.72 31.56
C PRO A 147 14.07 19.58 30.74
N GLU A 148 15.01 18.98 30.02
CA GLU A 148 16.14 19.68 29.39
C GLU A 148 15.94 19.94 27.87
N HIS A 149 14.94 19.33 27.23
CA HIS A 149 14.74 19.40 25.77
C HIS A 149 13.73 20.46 25.31
N SER A 150 13.24 21.34 26.19
CA SER A 150 12.25 22.37 25.84
C SER A 150 12.84 23.65 25.26
N THR A 151 14.05 23.62 24.67
CA THR A 151 14.59 24.80 23.99
C THR A 151 14.39 24.64 22.48
N PRO A 152 13.52 25.45 21.83
CA PRO A 152 13.40 25.41 20.39
C PRO A 152 14.72 25.88 19.77
N ALA A 153 15.33 25.03 18.95
CA ALA A 153 16.46 25.41 18.14
C ALA A 153 16.07 26.65 17.33
N SER A 154 16.78 27.75 17.58
CA SER A 154 16.65 29.02 16.90
C SER A 154 16.72 28.82 15.38
N VAL A 155 15.70 29.31 14.68
CA VAL A 155 15.70 29.51 13.23
C VAL A 155 16.88 30.43 12.89
N GLY A 156 17.92 29.86 12.29
CA GLY A 156 19.00 30.59 11.65
C GLY A 156 18.64 30.84 10.18
N LEU A 157 18.82 32.10 9.77
CA LEU A 157 18.71 32.61 8.39
C LEU A 157 19.48 31.79 7.36
#